data_AF-A0A848YAC0-F1
#
_entry.id   AF-A0A848YAC0-F1
#
_cell.length_a   1.000
_cell.length_b   1.000
_cell.length_c   1.000
_cell.angle_alpha   90.00
_cell.angle_beta   90.00
_cell.angle_gamma   90.00
#
_symmetry.space_group_name_H-M   'P 1'
#
loop_
_entity.id
_entity.type
_entity.pdbx_description
1 polymer ?
#
loop_
_entity_poly.entity_id
_entity_poly.type
_entity_poly.pdbx_seq_one_letter_code
_entity_poly.pdbx_strand_id
1 'polypeptide(L)' 'YGWRVGKSLALAMVQPGQGDVGTKLQIKLLGELYEATVIEESPFDPENERLRG' A
#
# COMPACT_ATOMS: atom_id res chain seq x y z
N TYR A 1 5.05 -9.69 1.59
CA TYR A 1 5.79 -8.96 2.66
C TYR A 1 6.87 -8.12 1.99
N GLY A 2 6.81 -6.80 2.12
CA GLY A 2 7.81 -5.90 1.56
C GLY A 2 9.03 -5.86 2.46
N TRP A 3 10.01 -6.73 2.21
CA TRP A 3 11.26 -6.83 3.00
C TRP A 3 11.94 -5.47 3.22
N ARG A 4 11.97 -4.64 2.17
CA ARG A 4 12.59 -3.32 2.15
C ARG A 4 11.91 -2.27 3.04
N VAL A 5 10.61 -2.42 3.31
CA VAL A 5 9.83 -1.51 4.16
C VAL A 5 9.45 -2.14 5.49
N GLY A 6 9.79 -3.42 5.72
CA GLY A 6 9.46 -4.16 6.94
C GLY A 6 7.96 -4.37 7.18
N LYS A 7 7.12 -4.18 6.14
CA LYS A 7 5.65 -4.18 6.26
C LYS A 7 5.01 -5.14 5.26
N SER A 8 3.83 -5.65 5.63
CA SER A 8 2.96 -6.37 4.70
C SER A 8 2.35 -5.37 3.71
N LEU A 9 2.70 -5.52 2.43
CA LEU A 9 2.13 -4.77 1.32
C LEU A 9 1.24 -5.70 0.51
N ALA A 10 0.09 -5.17 0.09
CA ALA A 10 -0.85 -5.83 -0.80
C ALA A 10 -1.31 -4.82 -1.85
N LEU A 11 -1.45 -5.28 -3.10
CA LEU A 11 -2.09 -4.52 -4.17
C LEU A 11 -3.55 -4.93 -4.24
N ALA A 12 -4.45 -3.96 -4.25
CA ALA A 12 -5.88 -4.18 -4.31
C ALA A 12 -6.54 -3.17 -5.25
N MET A 13 -7.53 -3.63 -6.00
CA MET A 13 -8.42 -2.75 -6.75
C MET A 13 -9.49 -2.22 -5.81
N VAL A 14 -9.64 -0.90 -5.75
CA VAL A 14 -10.62 -0.20 -4.91
C VAL A 14 -11.61 0.56 -5.77
N GLN A 15 -12.74 0.96 -5.20
CA GLN A 15 -13.68 1.82 -5.91
C GLN A 15 -13.07 3.20 -6.19
N PRO A 16 -13.49 3.90 -7.26
CA PRO A 16 -13.06 5.27 -7.51
C PRO A 16 -13.30 6.17 -6.30
N GLY A 17 -12.29 6.94 -5.89
CA GLY A 17 -12.33 7.79 -4.68
C GLY A 17 -12.01 7.08 -3.36
N GLN A 18 -11.65 5.78 -3.40
CA GLN A 18 -11.11 5.04 -2.24
C GLN A 18 -9.61 4.72 -2.40
N GLY A 19 -8.99 5.21 -3.48
CA GLY A 19 -7.57 5.03 -3.79
C GLY A 19 -6.70 6.21 -3.38
N ASP A 20 -7.26 7.21 -2.71
CA ASP A 20 -6.51 8.38 -2.28
C ASP A 20 -5.58 8.02 -1.12
N VAL A 21 -4.36 8.56 -1.14
CA VAL A 21 -3.35 8.34 -0.09
C VAL A 21 -3.90 8.76 1.26
N GLY A 22 -3.71 7.92 2.28
CA GLY A 22 -4.22 8.13 3.63
C GLY A 22 -5.64 7.60 3.85
N THR A 23 -6.33 7.12 2.79
CA THR A 23 -7.63 6.45 2.93
C THR A 23 -7.46 5.20 3.80
N LYS A 24 -8.28 5.10 4.86
CA LYS A 24 -8.34 3.91 5.70
C LYS A 24 -9.34 2.92 5.13
N LEU A 25 -8.88 1.70 4.88
CA LEU A 25 -9.68 0.61 4.37
C LEU A 25 -9.59 -0.57 5.34
N GLN A 26 -10.54 -1.49 5.23
CA GLN A 26 -10.46 -2.77 5.92
C GLN A 26 -10.33 -3.87 4.87
N ILE A 27 -9.32 -4.71 5.05
CA ILE A 27 -9.09 -5.89 4.20
C ILE A 27 -9.43 -7.14 4.99
N LYS A 28 -10.12 -8.08 4.34
CA LYS A 28 -10.40 -9.39 4.92
C LYS A 28 -9.35 -10.38 4.48
N LEU A 29 -8.50 -10.82 5.41
CA LEU A 29 -7.48 -11.84 5.17
C LEU A 29 -7.87 -13.10 5.95
N LEU A 30 -8.13 -14.20 5.25
CA LEU A 30 -8.45 -15.52 5.83
C LEU A 30 -9.62 -15.52 6.84
N GLY A 31 -10.57 -14.59 6.71
CA GLY A 31 -11.73 -14.51 7.60
C GLY A 31 -11.64 -13.36 8.61
N GLU A 32 -10.43 -12.90 8.90
CA GLU A 32 -10.14 -11.82 9.84
C GLU A 32 -10.10 -10.46 9.12
N LEU A 33 -10.63 -9.42 9.77
CA LEU A 33 -10.58 -8.05 9.27
C LEU A 33 -9.34 -7.34 9.81
N TYR A 34 -8.57 -6.77 8.89
CA TYR A 34 -7.38 -5.98 9.21
C TYR A 34 -7.55 -4.57 8.69
N GLU A 35 -7.11 -3.60 9.49
CA GLU A 35 -7.01 -2.21 9.03
C GLU A 35 -5.84 -2.06 8.07
N ALA A 36 -6.09 -1.41 6.94
CA ALA A 36 -5.12 -1.06 5.93
C ALA A 36 -5.23 0.43 5.63
N THR A 37 -4.11 1.05 5.28
CA THR A 37 -4.08 2.44 4.84
C THR A 37 -3.52 2.47 3.43
N VAL A 38 -4.19 3.19 2.53
CA VAL A 38 -3.66 3.46 1.20
C VAL A 38 -2.40 4.32 1.35
N ILE A 39 -1.29 3.81 0.84
CA ILE A 39 0.00 4.47 0.83
C ILE A 39 0.34 4.89 -0.59
N GLU A 40 1.27 5.84 -0.73
CA GLU A 40 1.80 6.23 -2.04
C GLU A 40 2.39 5.04 -2.78
N GLU A 41 2.37 5.12 -4.11
CA GLU A 41 2.76 4.07 -5.07
C GLU A 41 4.21 3.61 -4.89
N SER A 42 5.07 4.53 -4.44
CA SER A 42 6.47 4.31 -4.13
C SER A 42 6.76 4.49 -2.64
N PRO A 43 6.34 3.55 -1.77
CA PRO A 43 6.62 3.63 -0.33
C PRO A 43 8.09 3.37 0.02
N PHE A 44 8.93 3.02 -0.98
CA PHE A 44 10.35 2.73 -0.82
C PHE A 44 11.28 3.70 -1.57
N ASP A 45 10.82 4.35 -2.65
CA ASP A 45 11.61 5.31 -3.44
C ASP A 45 10.68 6.31 -4.14
N PRO A 46 10.07 7.25 -3.40
CA PRO A 46 9.10 8.20 -3.96
C PRO A 46 9.69 9.08 -5.07
N GLU A 47 10.99 9.36 -5.01
CA GLU A 47 11.70 10.24 -5.97
C GLU A 47 12.31 9.49 -7.17
N ASN A 48 12.13 8.17 -7.24
CA ASN A 48 12.73 7.30 -8.26
C ASN A 48 14.25 7.52 -8.40
N GLU A 49 14.95 7.86 -7.32
CA GLU A 49 16.39 8.18 -7.36
C GLU A 49 17.23 6.96 -7.77
N ARG A 50 16.76 5.75 -7.48
CA ARG A 50 17.51 4.52 -7.85
C ARG A 50 17.37 4.10 -9.31
N LEU A 51 16.38 4.60 -10.05
CA LEU A 51 16.21 4.28 -11.47
C LEU A 51 17.05 5.17 -12.39
N ARG A 52 17.67 6.24 -11.86
CA ARG A 52 18.47 7.21 -12.64
C ARG A 52 19.96 6.86 -12.79
N GLY A 53 20.37 5.68 -12.31
CA GLY A 53 21.76 5.19 -12.38
C GLY A 53 22.04 4.41 -13.66
#